data_AF-A0A1G0GHQ1-F1
#
_entry.id   AF-A0A1G0GHQ1-F1
#
_cell.length_a   1.000
_cell.length_b   1.000
_cell.length_c   1.000
_cell.angle_alpha   90.00
_cell.angle_beta   90.00
_cell.angle_gamma   90.00
#
_symmetry.space_group_name_H-M   'P 1'
#
loop_
_entity.id
_entity.type
_entity.pdbx_description
1 polymer ?
#
loop_
_entity_poly.entity_id
_entity_poly.type
_entity_poly.pdbx_seq_one_letter_code
_entity_poly.pdbx_strand_id
1 'polypeptide(L)'
;MKKNYIFFVIFTMLSVISCSTNQNYQSKQSVKDYSSGKALPKMVAVYQKNQLPHAAYRVIGTANISKHNLLGFERDETTINNMMKKFAASIGGDALIDIKNNRDVVEAQVIQFQKVMI
;
A
#
# COMPACT_ATOMS: atom_id res chain seq x y z
N MET A 1 -65.78 -10.75 10.55
CA MET A 1 -64.64 -9.87 10.88
C MET A 1 -63.35 -10.58 10.48
N LYS A 2 -62.85 -10.23 9.30
CA LYS A 2 -61.63 -10.77 8.65
C LYS A 2 -60.60 -9.66 8.66
N LYS A 3 -59.46 -9.89 9.31
CA LYS A 3 -58.16 -9.20 9.18
C LYS A 3 -57.36 -9.64 10.40
N ASN A 4 -56.30 -10.43 10.21
CA ASN A 4 -55.13 -10.60 11.10
C ASN A 4 -54.31 -11.89 10.81
N TYR A 5 -54.28 -12.39 9.56
CA TYR A 5 -53.42 -13.54 9.20
C TYR A 5 -52.55 -13.31 7.95
N ILE A 6 -52.47 -12.08 7.45
CA ILE A 6 -51.74 -11.77 6.20
C ILE A 6 -50.33 -11.19 6.45
N PHE A 7 -49.99 -10.81 7.67
CA PHE A 7 -48.68 -10.18 7.95
C PHE A 7 -47.54 -11.15 8.29
N PHE A 8 -47.80 -12.44 8.49
CA PHE A 8 -46.79 -13.39 8.96
C PHE A 8 -46.13 -14.24 7.86
N VAL A 9 -46.63 -14.20 6.62
CA VAL A 9 -46.20 -15.12 5.54
C VAL A 9 -45.20 -14.49 4.56
N ILE A 10 -44.97 -13.17 4.64
CA ILE A 10 -44.05 -12.47 3.71
C ILE A 10 -42.60 -12.44 4.24
N PHE A 11 -42.36 -12.85 5.49
CA PHE A 11 -41.03 -12.71 6.11
C PHE A 11 -40.10 -13.93 5.94
N THR A 12 -40.55 -15.03 5.33
CA THR A 12 -39.79 -16.31 5.33
C THR A 12 -39.30 -16.79 3.96
N MET A 13 -39.43 -16.00 2.89
CA MET A 13 -38.98 -16.39 1.55
C MET A 13 -38.16 -15.28 0.86
N LEU A 14 -37.01 -14.95 1.43
CA LEU A 14 -35.91 -14.37 0.65
C LEU A 14 -34.59 -15.00 1.07
N SER A 15 -34.44 -16.27 0.74
CA SER A 15 -33.15 -16.94 0.63
C SER A 15 -32.59 -16.70 -0.77
N VAL A 16 -31.51 -15.91 -0.87
CA VAL A 16 -30.55 -16.02 -1.98
C VAL A 16 -29.14 -15.72 -1.46
N ILE A 17 -28.46 -16.82 -1.12
CA ILE A 17 -27.07 -17.11 -1.50
C ILE A 17 -26.11 -15.92 -1.40
N SER A 18 -25.50 -15.75 -0.23
CA SER A 18 -24.17 -15.17 -0.13
C SER A 18 -23.23 -16.24 0.40
N CYS A 19 -22.75 -17.09 -0.53
CA CYS A 19 -21.51 -17.81 -0.31
C CYS A 19 -20.39 -16.77 -0.49
N SER A 20 -20.12 -15.96 0.54
CA SER A 20 -18.94 -15.10 0.53
C SER A 20 -17.73 -15.99 0.78
N THR A 21 -17.15 -16.51 -0.29
CA THR A 21 -15.77 -16.97 -0.26
C THR A 21 -14.93 -15.73 0.01
N ASN A 22 -14.66 -15.44 1.29
CA ASN A 22 -13.54 -14.59 1.67
C ASN A 22 -12.28 -15.35 1.25
N GLN A 23 -11.94 -15.28 -0.03
CA GLN A 23 -10.58 -15.47 -0.47
C GLN A 23 -9.81 -14.27 0.10
N ASN A 24 -9.34 -14.45 1.33
CA ASN A 24 -8.07 -13.89 1.73
C ASN A 24 -7.06 -14.31 0.66
N TYR A 25 -6.86 -13.48 -0.35
CA TYR A 25 -5.57 -13.41 -1.03
C TYR A 25 -4.57 -12.72 -0.10
N GLN A 26 -4.41 -13.26 1.12
CA GLN A 26 -3.08 -13.41 1.63
C GLN A 26 -2.50 -14.56 0.82
N SER A 27 -1.69 -14.25 -0.19
CA SER A 27 -0.76 -15.23 -0.68
C SER A 27 0.05 -15.69 0.54
N LYS A 28 -0.31 -16.84 1.12
CA LYS A 28 0.62 -17.67 1.86
C LYS A 28 1.73 -18.00 0.87
N GLN A 29 2.73 -17.12 0.79
CA GLN A 29 4.06 -17.55 0.42
C GLN A 29 4.56 -18.40 1.58
N SER A 30 4.11 -19.67 1.59
CA SER A 30 4.89 -20.76 2.16
C SER A 30 6.11 -20.91 1.27
N VAL A 31 7.10 -20.05 1.50
CA VAL A 31 8.44 -20.28 0.99
C VAL A 31 9.13 -21.03 2.11
N LYS A 32 9.27 -22.34 1.89
CA LYS A 32 10.23 -23.21 2.57
C LYS A 32 11.46 -22.42 2.98
N ASP A 33 11.86 -22.60 4.23
CA ASP A 33 13.17 -22.21 4.74
C ASP A 33 14.26 -22.73 3.80
N TYR A 34 14.77 -21.83 2.96
CA TYR A 34 16.08 -21.94 2.37
C TYR A 34 16.85 -20.73 2.88
N SER A 35 17.52 -20.94 4.02
CA SER A 35 18.64 -20.13 4.43
C SER A 35 19.70 -20.19 3.32
N SER A 36 19.67 -19.22 2.42
CA SER A 36 20.75 -18.88 1.48
C SER A 36 20.48 -17.51 0.85
N GLY A 37 21.14 -16.47 1.40
CA GLY A 37 21.60 -15.29 0.64
C GLY A 37 20.60 -14.33 -0.01
N LYS A 38 19.27 -14.49 0.12
CA LYS A 38 18.32 -13.51 -0.44
C LYS A 38 18.16 -12.33 0.51
N ALA A 39 18.77 -11.20 0.16
CA ALA A 39 18.55 -9.93 0.84
C ALA A 39 17.04 -9.70 1.01
N LEU A 40 16.60 -9.52 2.26
CA LEU A 40 15.23 -9.18 2.60
C LEU A 40 14.78 -7.99 1.72
N PRO A 41 13.52 -7.95 1.26
CA PRO A 41 13.04 -6.80 0.49
C PRO A 41 13.29 -5.56 1.33
N LYS A 42 14.10 -4.64 0.79
CA LYS A 42 14.51 -3.44 1.48
C LYS A 42 13.25 -2.67 1.89
N MET A 43 12.90 -2.73 3.18
CA MET A 43 11.72 -2.09 3.71
C MET A 43 11.94 -0.58 3.65
N VAL A 44 11.23 0.10 2.75
CA VAL A 44 11.26 1.55 2.64
C VAL A 44 10.25 2.13 3.61
N ALA A 45 10.74 2.89 4.60
CA ALA A 45 9.89 3.63 5.52
C ALA A 45 9.29 4.86 4.82
N VAL A 46 8.10 5.28 5.25
CA VAL A 46 7.42 6.44 4.70
C VAL A 46 7.13 7.39 5.85
N TYR A 47 7.77 8.56 5.81
CA TYR A 47 7.65 9.58 6.82
C TYR A 47 6.67 10.66 6.37
N GLN A 48 5.76 11.05 7.26
CA GLN A 48 4.85 12.15 7.01
C GLN A 48 5.54 13.50 7.19
N LYS A 49 4.96 14.57 6.62
CA LYS A 49 5.51 15.94 6.58
C LYS A 49 6.01 16.48 7.95
N ASN A 50 5.44 16.01 9.05
CA ASN A 50 5.77 16.46 10.41
C ASN A 50 6.56 15.43 11.22
N GLN A 51 6.99 14.33 10.60
CA GLN A 51 7.71 13.23 11.25
C GLN A 51 9.01 13.00 10.49
N LEU A 52 9.98 13.89 10.67
CA LEU A 52 11.30 13.66 10.09
C LEU A 52 12.04 12.57 10.86
N PRO A 53 12.86 11.75 10.18
CA PRO A 53 13.70 10.77 10.86
C PRO A 53 14.66 11.46 11.82
N HIS A 54 14.83 10.91 13.03
CA HIS A 54 15.77 11.44 14.01
C HIS A 54 17.23 11.06 13.72
N ALA A 55 17.46 9.99 12.94
CA ALA A 55 18.79 9.52 12.58
C ALA A 55 19.40 10.39 11.46
N ALA A 56 20.72 10.49 11.41
CA ALA A 56 21.41 11.19 10.33
C ALA A 56 21.15 10.48 8.98
N TYR A 57 20.75 11.26 7.97
CA TYR A 57 20.45 10.75 6.64
C TYR A 57 21.02 11.67 5.56
N ARG A 58 21.13 11.12 4.34
CA ARG A 58 21.40 11.87 3.11
C ARG A 58 20.25 11.70 2.14
N VAL A 59 19.88 12.76 1.44
CA VAL A 59 18.96 12.66 0.31
C VAL A 59 19.75 12.08 -0.87
N ILE A 60 19.24 11.00 -1.45
CA ILE A 60 19.89 10.30 -2.57
C ILE A 60 19.17 10.52 -3.90
N GLY A 61 17.96 11.08 -3.87
CA GLY A 61 17.19 11.42 -5.07
C GLY A 61 15.77 11.81 -4.76
N THR A 62 15.00 12.01 -5.83
CA THR A 62 13.57 12.35 -5.76
C THR A 62 12.78 11.32 -6.56
N ALA A 63 11.77 10.73 -5.93
CA ALA A 63 10.80 9.86 -6.58
C ALA A 63 9.66 10.72 -7.15
N ASN A 64 9.37 10.57 -8.43
CA ASN A 64 8.25 11.23 -9.09
C ASN A 64 7.40 10.18 -9.80
N ILE A 65 6.16 9.99 -9.35
CA ILE A 65 5.23 9.00 -9.88
C ILE A 65 3.98 9.70 -10.41
N SER A 66 3.66 9.45 -11.67
CA SER A 66 2.40 9.92 -12.26
C SER A 66 1.19 9.24 -11.64
N LYS A 67 0.18 10.04 -11.29
CA LYS A 67 -1.11 9.55 -10.84
C LYS A 67 -1.90 8.86 -11.94
N HIS A 68 -1.65 9.22 -13.19
CA HIS A 68 -2.43 8.72 -14.31
C HIS A 68 -1.67 7.63 -15.07
N ASN A 69 -2.37 6.56 -15.43
CA ASN A 69 -1.80 5.56 -16.31
C ASN A 69 -1.69 6.04 -17.76
N LEU A 70 -1.11 5.22 -18.64
CA LEU A 70 -0.94 5.56 -20.06
C LEU A 70 -2.28 5.85 -20.77
N LEU A 71 -3.38 5.32 -20.25
CA LEU A 71 -4.73 5.52 -20.77
C LEU A 71 -5.46 6.71 -20.11
N GLY A 72 -4.79 7.44 -19.21
CA GLY A 72 -5.36 8.60 -18.53
C GLY A 72 -6.22 8.30 -17.31
N PHE A 73 -6.36 7.04 -16.89
CA PHE A 73 -7.10 6.70 -15.66
C PHE A 73 -6.25 6.98 -14.43
N GLU A 74 -6.88 7.56 -13.41
CA GLU A 74 -6.27 7.77 -12.10
C GLU A 74 -5.94 6.41 -11.45
N ARG A 75 -4.72 6.30 -10.91
CA ARG A 75 -4.25 5.15 -10.16
C ARG A 75 -4.64 5.30 -8.70
N ASP A 76 -5.00 4.18 -8.07
CA ASP A 76 -5.25 4.14 -6.63
C ASP A 76 -4.04 4.62 -5.83
N GLU A 77 -4.30 5.32 -4.73
CA GLU A 77 -3.27 5.85 -3.84
C GLU A 77 -2.34 4.74 -3.29
N THR A 78 -2.90 3.56 -3.00
CA THR A 78 -2.13 2.39 -2.57
C THR A 78 -1.14 1.91 -3.63
N THR A 79 -1.52 1.97 -4.90
CA THR A 79 -0.67 1.65 -6.04
C THR A 79 0.46 2.65 -6.17
N ILE A 80 0.15 3.94 -6.09
CA ILE A 80 1.14 5.02 -6.14
C ILE A 80 2.14 4.88 -4.99
N ASN A 81 1.67 4.65 -3.76
CA ASN A 81 2.51 4.43 -2.60
C ASN A 81 3.42 3.21 -2.75
N ASN A 82 2.92 2.11 -3.30
CA ASN A 82 3.73 0.92 -3.57
C ASN A 82 4.77 1.18 -4.67
N MET A 83 4.42 1.93 -5.72
CA MET A 83 5.36 2.33 -6.76
C MET A 83 6.48 3.22 -6.21
N MET A 84 6.15 4.20 -5.36
CA MET A 84 7.14 5.05 -4.70
C MET A 84 8.09 4.24 -3.82
N LYS A 85 7.58 3.32 -2.99
CA LYS A 85 8.41 2.44 -2.15
C LYS A 85 9.34 1.56 -2.99
N LYS A 86 8.83 0.98 -4.08
CA LYS A 86 9.64 0.16 -5.01
C LYS A 86 10.73 0.99 -5.68
N PHE A 87 10.39 2.21 -6.12
CA PHE A 87 11.35 3.12 -6.71
C PHE A 87 12.45 3.49 -5.71
N ALA A 88 12.07 3.92 -4.50
CA ALA A 88 13.02 4.22 -3.43
C ALA A 88 13.93 3.02 -3.10
N ALA A 89 13.37 1.82 -3.01
CA ALA A 89 14.16 0.61 -2.75
C ALA A 89 15.15 0.33 -3.90
N SER A 90 14.73 0.53 -5.15
CA SER A 90 15.55 0.27 -6.34
C SER A 90 16.78 1.16 -6.43
N ILE A 91 16.69 2.41 -5.95
CA ILE A 91 17.83 3.33 -5.91
C ILE A 91 18.65 3.20 -4.61
N GLY A 92 18.34 2.22 -3.76
CA GLY A 92 19.05 1.99 -2.51
C GLY A 92 18.64 2.93 -1.37
N GLY A 93 17.47 3.54 -1.45
CA GLY A 93 16.86 4.33 -0.38
C GLY A 93 16.36 3.47 0.77
N ASP A 94 16.36 4.05 1.96
CA ASP A 94 15.82 3.45 3.17
C ASP A 94 14.46 4.04 3.54
N ALA A 95 14.21 5.30 3.15
CA ALA A 95 12.93 5.94 3.42
C ALA A 95 12.54 7.04 2.42
N LEU A 96 11.27 7.44 2.50
CA LEU A 96 10.66 8.55 1.76
C LEU A 96 10.27 9.65 2.75
N ILE A 97 10.62 10.90 2.44
CA ILE A 97 10.25 12.11 3.19
C ILE A 97 9.62 13.16 2.25
N ASP A 98 9.05 14.22 2.82
CA ASP A 98 8.53 15.38 2.08
C ASP A 98 7.61 15.02 0.90
N ILE A 99 6.65 14.13 1.15
CA ILE A 99 5.70 13.68 0.13
C ILE A 99 4.78 14.85 -0.24
N LYS A 100 4.84 15.25 -1.51
CA LYS A 100 4.01 16.30 -2.11
C LYS A 100 3.05 15.65 -3.09
N ASN A 101 1.78 15.92 -2.88
CA ASN A 101 0.71 15.43 -3.73
C ASN A 101 0.24 16.57 -4.65
N ASN A 102 0.67 16.56 -5.91
CA ASN A 102 0.25 17.54 -6.92
C ASN A 102 -0.93 16.99 -7.72
N ARG A 103 -1.50 17.77 -8.65
CA ARG A 103 -2.67 17.31 -9.43
C ARG A 103 -2.38 16.03 -10.21
N ASP A 104 -1.25 15.96 -10.91
CA ASP A 104 -0.96 14.86 -11.86
C ASP A 104 0.14 13.90 -11.41
N VAL A 105 0.88 14.28 -10.38
CA VAL A 105 2.10 13.59 -9.94
C VAL A 105 2.21 13.62 -8.41
N VAL A 106 2.78 12.54 -7.87
CA VAL A 106 3.19 12.46 -6.47
C VAL A 106 4.72 12.47 -6.45
N GLU A 107 5.27 13.41 -5.69
CA GLU A 107 6.70 13.61 -5.54
C GLU A 107 7.10 13.32 -4.09
N ALA A 108 8.25 12.68 -3.89
CA ALA A 108 8.80 12.45 -2.56
C ALA A 108 10.33 12.42 -2.63
N GLN A 109 11.00 12.89 -1.59
CA GLN A 109 12.45 12.77 -1.49
C GLN A 109 12.81 11.39 -0.94
N VAL A 110 13.79 10.73 -1.56
CA VAL A 110 14.32 9.45 -1.12
C VAL A 110 15.57 9.69 -0.29
N ILE A 111 15.60 9.13 0.91
CA ILE A 111 16.72 9.25 1.82
C ILE A 111 17.39 7.90 2.08
N GLN A 112 18.66 7.97 2.45
CA GLN A 112 19.44 6.85 2.94
C GLN A 112 20.05 7.22 4.29
N PHE A 113 19.93 6.33 5.27
CA PHE A 113 20.52 6.54 6.58
C PHE A 113 22.04 6.39 6.52
N GLN A 114 22.74 7.29 7.21
CA GLN A 114 24.18 7.18 7.33
C GLN A 114 24.51 6.11 8.37
N LYS A 115 25.27 5.10 7.97
CA LYS A 115 25.79 4.12 8.92
C LYS A 115 26.92 4.78 9.71
N VAL A 116 26.67 5.05 10.99
CA VAL A 116 27.74 5.40 11.92
C VAL A 116 28.55 4.13 12.16
N MET A 117 29.76 4.07 11.63
CA MET A 117 30.74 3.06 12.05
C MET A 117 31.32 3.57 13.37
N ILE A 118 30.86 2.98 14.48
CA ILE A 118 31.52 3.09 15.78
C ILE A 118 32.60 2.03 15.91
#